data_AF-A0A930AEX8-F1
#
_entry.id   AF-A0A930AEX8-F1
#
_cell.length_a   1.000
_cell.length_b   1.000
_cell.length_c   1.000
_cell.angle_alpha   90.00
_cell.angle_beta   90.00
_cell.angle_gamma   90.00
#
_symmetry.space_group_name_H-M   'P 1'
#
loop_
_entity.id
_entity.type
_entity.pdbx_description
1 polymer ?
#
loop_
_entity_poly.entity_id
_entity_poly.type
_entity_poly.pdbx_seq_one_letter_code
_entity_poly.pdbx_strand_id
1 'polypeptide(L)'
;MQKYLPLGSIVRLRNGDTKLMIVSRFPIFENGGEVGYFEYSSCVYPTGIDGSQFYFFNAEDIDEVYFEGYVDIAEEEAQKIFDKERKNIAYPQFKVEKTKED
;
A
#
# COMPACT_ATOMS: atom_id res chain seq x y z
N MET A 1 -11.84 -13.76 1.10
CA MET A 1 -10.96 -13.39 -0.02
C MET A 1 -10.69 -11.91 0.15
N GLN A 2 -9.44 -11.51 0.36
CA GLN A 2 -9.13 -10.10 0.63
C GLN A 2 -8.71 -9.47 -0.70
N LYS A 3 -9.58 -8.64 -1.27
CA LYS A 3 -9.27 -7.93 -2.51
C LYS A 3 -8.31 -6.79 -2.21
N TYR A 4 -7.14 -6.79 -2.84
CA TYR A 4 -6.18 -5.69 -2.76
C TYR A 4 -6.57 -4.58 -3.73
N LEU A 5 -6.25 -3.33 -3.42
CA LEU A 5 -6.50 -2.24 -4.34
C LEU A 5 -5.57 -2.35 -5.57
N PRO A 6 -6.10 -2.17 -6.80
CA PRO A 6 -5.27 -2.16 -8.01
C PRO A 6 -4.27 -1.01 -8.00
N LEU A 7 -3.21 -1.15 -8.80
CA LEU A 7 -2.27 -0.06 -9.03
C LEU A 7 -2.99 1.15 -9.67
N GLY A 8 -2.55 2.35 -9.31
CA GLY A 8 -3.21 3.59 -9.73
C GLY A 8 -4.44 3.95 -8.90
N SER A 9 -4.84 3.14 -7.92
CA SER A 9 -5.91 3.53 -6.98
C SER A 9 -5.49 4.79 -6.22
N ILE A 10 -6.41 5.74 -6.09
CA ILE A 10 -6.20 7.00 -5.38
C ILE A 10 -6.89 6.92 -4.03
N VAL A 11 -6.12 7.06 -2.95
CA VAL A 11 -6.58 6.89 -1.58
C VAL A 11 -6.14 8.05 -0.69
N ARG A 12 -6.71 8.13 0.51
CA ARG A 12 -6.21 8.96 1.61
C ARG A 12 -6.15 8.13 2.89
N LEU A 13 -5.09 8.33 3.67
CA LEU A 13 -4.89 7.63 4.93
C LEU A 13 -5.62 8.34 6.08
N ARG A 14 -5.84 7.61 7.16
CA ARG A 14 -6.33 8.20 8.41
C ARG A 14 -5.34 9.25 8.91
N ASN A 15 -5.86 10.36 9.40
CA ASN A 15 -5.08 11.49 9.94
C ASN A 15 -4.12 12.13 8.91
N GLY A 16 -4.40 11.95 7.62
CA GLY A 16 -3.69 12.63 6.54
C GLY A 16 -4.67 13.29 5.57
N ASP A 17 -4.23 14.39 4.97
CA ASP A 17 -5.05 15.22 4.07
C ASP A 17 -4.64 15.02 2.60
N THR A 18 -3.49 14.37 2.38
CA THR A 18 -2.86 14.18 1.08
C THR A 18 -3.44 12.97 0.36
N LYS A 19 -3.76 13.13 -0.92
CA LYS A 19 -4.12 12.01 -1.81
C LYS A 19 -2.86 11.26 -2.23
N LEU A 20 -2.91 9.94 -2.12
CA LEU A 20 -1.84 9.04 -2.48
C LEU A 20 -2.29 8.11 -3.61
N MET A 21 -1.42 7.86 -4.58
CA MET A 21 -1.63 6.87 -5.64
C MET A 21 -0.82 5.62 -5.32
N ILE A 22 -1.48 4.46 -5.23
CA ILE A 22 -0.81 3.18 -4.99
C ILE A 22 0.03 2.81 -6.23
N VAL A 23 1.33 2.58 -6.03
CA VAL A 23 2.29 2.23 -7.08
C VAL A 23 2.97 0.88 -6.87
N SER A 24 2.86 0.29 -5.69
CA SER A 24 3.32 -1.08 -5.43
C SER A 24 2.44 -1.79 -4.41
N ARG A 25 2.47 -3.14 -4.46
CA ARG A 25 1.80 -4.04 -3.52
C ARG A 25 2.83 -4.98 -2.92
N PHE A 26 2.71 -5.24 -1.63
CA PHE A 26 3.69 -6.03 -0.85
C PHE A 26 5.15 -5.52 -0.94
N PRO A 27 5.42 -4.21 -0.91
CA PRO A 27 6.81 -3.73 -0.87
C PRO A 27 7.54 -4.24 0.36
N ILE A 28 8.79 -4.69 0.15
CA ILE A 28 9.72 -4.99 1.25
C ILE A 28 10.31 -3.67 1.75
N PHE A 29 10.38 -3.54 3.08
CA PHE A 29 10.89 -2.35 3.76
C PHE A 29 11.88 -2.79 4.84
N GLU A 30 13.02 -2.11 4.93
CA GLU A 30 13.99 -2.31 5.99
C GLU A 30 13.90 -1.15 6.98
N ASN A 31 13.60 -1.45 8.24
CA ASN A 31 13.54 -0.46 9.32
C ASN A 31 14.52 -0.86 10.43
N GLY A 32 15.60 -0.10 10.60
CA GLY A 32 16.53 -0.32 11.71
C GLY A 32 17.15 -1.72 11.77
N GLY A 33 17.33 -2.39 10.62
CA GLY A 33 17.87 -3.74 10.51
C GLY A 33 16.84 -4.87 10.58
N GLU A 34 15.56 -4.57 10.78
CA GLU A 34 14.47 -5.53 10.61
C GLU A 34 13.87 -5.38 9.20
N VAL A 35 13.75 -6.50 8.48
CA VAL A 35 13.12 -6.56 7.15
C VAL A 35 11.68 -7.01 7.31
N GLY A 36 10.76 -6.16 6.87
CA GLY A 36 9.32 -6.40 6.90
C GLY A 36 8.67 -6.04 5.56
N TYR A 37 7.34 -6.06 5.54
CA TYR A 37 6.57 -5.58 4.41
C TYR A 37 5.34 -4.78 4.84
N PHE A 38 4.85 -3.94 3.94
CA PHE A 38 3.53 -3.30 4.02
C PHE A 38 2.64 -3.82 2.89
N GLU A 39 1.32 -3.65 2.98
CA GLU A 39 0.45 -4.05 1.86
C GLU A 39 0.63 -3.14 0.63
N TYR A 40 0.93 -1.85 0.83
CA TYR A 40 1.05 -0.87 -0.25
C TYR A 40 2.27 0.04 -0.10
N SER A 41 2.81 0.47 -1.25
CA SER A 41 3.53 1.75 -1.34
C SER A 41 2.88 2.67 -2.36
N SER A 42 3.06 3.98 -2.14
CA SER A 42 2.39 5.02 -2.92
C SER A 42 3.27 6.25 -3.13
N CYS A 43 2.86 7.09 -4.08
CA CYS A 43 3.37 8.44 -4.27
C CYS A 43 2.27 9.48 -4.10
N VAL A 44 2.63 10.77 -4.03
CA VAL A 44 1.65 11.86 -3.90
C VAL A 44 0.89 12.04 -5.20
N TYR A 45 -0.42 12.16 -5.15
CA TYR A 45 -1.24 12.54 -6.31
C TYR A 45 -1.62 14.03 -6.25
N PRO A 46 -1.57 14.80 -7.36
CA PRO A 46 -1.25 14.38 -8.73
C PRO A 46 0.24 14.53 -9.12
N THR A 47 1.10 14.95 -8.18
CA THR A 47 2.50 15.30 -8.45
C THR A 47 3.35 14.11 -8.89
N GLY A 48 3.06 12.91 -8.38
CA GLY A 48 3.84 11.71 -8.60
C GLY A 48 5.00 11.56 -7.60
N ILE A 49 6.08 10.93 -8.07
CA ILE A 49 7.29 10.68 -7.27
C ILE A 49 8.18 11.91 -7.38
N ASP A 50 8.56 12.49 -6.22
CA ASP A 50 9.64 13.46 -6.11
C ASP A 50 10.82 12.80 -5.37
N GLY A 51 11.91 12.54 -6.10
CA GLY A 51 13.06 11.81 -5.59
C GLY A 51 12.74 10.35 -5.22
N SER A 52 13.07 9.94 -4.00
CA SER A 52 12.87 8.57 -3.48
C SER A 52 11.81 8.48 -2.40
N GLN A 53 10.88 9.45 -2.34
CA GLN A 53 9.85 9.49 -1.30
C GLN A 53 8.66 8.62 -1.68
N PHE A 54 8.50 7.51 -0.96
CA PHE A 54 7.33 6.65 -1.01
C PHE A 54 6.68 6.60 0.37
N TYR A 55 5.35 6.55 0.39
CA TYR A 55 4.60 6.27 1.61
C TYR A 55 4.22 4.79 1.62
N PHE A 56 4.47 4.14 2.75
CA PHE A 56 4.17 2.73 2.98
C PHE A 56 3.07 2.61 4.03
N PHE A 57 2.06 1.79 3.75
CA PHE A 57 0.89 1.63 4.63
C PHE A 57 0.14 0.34 4.34
N ASN A 58 -0.77 -0.03 5.23
CA ASN A 58 -1.66 -1.18 5.06
C ASN A 58 -3.09 -0.75 4.71
N ALA A 59 -3.91 -1.68 4.26
CA ALA A 59 -5.34 -1.45 4.01
C ALA A 59 -6.06 -0.94 5.25
N GLU A 60 -5.62 -1.33 6.46
CA GLU A 60 -6.19 -0.85 7.72
C GLU A 60 -5.95 0.64 7.98
N ASP A 61 -5.01 1.27 7.28
CA ASP A 61 -4.65 2.68 7.43
C ASP A 61 -5.41 3.59 6.45
N ILE A 62 -6.08 3.02 5.45
CA ILE A 62 -6.86 3.76 4.45
C ILE A 62 -8.16 4.26 5.09
N ASP A 63 -8.43 5.55 4.92
CA ASP A 63 -9.68 6.20 5.32
C ASP A 63 -10.67 6.30 4.16
N GLU A 64 -10.18 6.68 2.98
CA GLU A 64 -11.01 6.93 1.81
C GLU A 64 -10.35 6.44 0.52
N VAL A 65 -11.16 5.87 -0.38
CA VAL A 65 -10.77 5.48 -1.74
C VAL A 65 -11.52 6.39 -2.72
N TYR A 66 -10.80 7.32 -3.37
CA TYR A 66 -11.37 8.24 -4.36
C TYR A 66 -11.54 7.60 -5.73
N PHE A 67 -10.66 6.65 -6.06
CA PHE A 67 -10.64 5.98 -7.35
C PHE A 67 -10.06 4.58 -7.18
N GLU A 68 -10.76 3.58 -7.69
CA GLU A 68 -10.21 2.23 -7.86
C GLU A 68 -9.37 2.23 -9.14
N GLY A 69 -8.14 1.73 -9.03
CA GLY A 69 -7.17 1.72 -10.12
C GLY A 69 -7.61 0.86 -11.31
N TYR A 70 -6.72 0.74 -12.29
CA TYR A 70 -7.03 0.01 -13.51
C TYR A 70 -7.19 -1.50 -13.24
N VAL A 71 -8.27 -2.08 -13.76
CA VAL A 71 -8.57 -3.51 -13.65
C VAL A 71 -8.71 -4.10 -15.05
N ASP A 72 -7.91 -5.12 -15.31
CA ASP A 72 -8.02 -5.99 -16.47
C ASP A 72 -7.82 -7.46 -16.05
N ILE A 73 -7.73 -8.34 -17.04
CA ILE A 73 -7.52 -9.78 -16.79
C ILE A 73 -6.23 -10.02 -16.01
N ALA A 74 -5.15 -9.28 -16.30
CA ALA A 74 -3.88 -9.45 -15.61
C ALA A 74 -3.99 -9.04 -14.13
N GLU A 75 -4.71 -7.96 -13.83
CA GLU A 75 -5.02 -7.55 -12.46
C GLU A 75 -5.88 -8.60 -11.74
N GLU A 76 -6.92 -9.15 -12.39
CA GLU A 76 -7.75 -10.22 -11.80
C GLU A 76 -6.95 -11.51 -11.50
N GLU A 77 -6.02 -11.87 -12.37
CA GLU A 77 -5.11 -13.00 -12.15
C GLU A 77 -4.13 -12.72 -11.01
N ALA A 78 -3.59 -11.51 -10.94
CA ALA A 78 -2.70 -11.10 -9.86
C ALA A 78 -3.38 -11.19 -8.48
N GLN A 79 -4.65 -10.78 -8.36
CA GLN A 79 -5.43 -10.89 -7.12
C GLN A 79 -5.48 -12.34 -6.59
N LYS A 80 -5.68 -13.32 -7.48
CA LYS A 80 -5.70 -14.75 -7.12
C LYS A 80 -4.34 -15.22 -6.60
N ILE A 81 -3.25 -14.72 -7.19
CA ILE A 81 -1.89 -15.03 -6.75
C ILE A 81 -1.64 -14.42 -5.36
N PHE A 82 -2.04 -13.17 -5.13
CA PHE A 82 -1.85 -12.50 -3.83
C PHE A 82 -2.56 -13.23 -2.69
N ASP A 83 -3.82 -13.64 -2.87
CA ASP A 83 -4.55 -14.40 -1.86
C ASP A 83 -3.85 -15.72 -1.49
N LYS A 84 -3.20 -16.37 -2.47
CA LYS A 84 -2.45 -17.61 -2.26
C LYS A 84 -1.10 -17.38 -1.57
N GLU A 85 -0.34 -16.41 -2.05
CA GLU A 85 1.05 -16.20 -1.65
C GLU A 85 1.22 -15.31 -0.43
N ARG A 86 0.22 -14.51 -0.02
CA ARG A 86 0.31 -13.67 1.18
C ARG A 86 0.68 -14.48 2.43
N LYS A 87 0.19 -15.72 2.53
CA LYS A 87 0.48 -16.62 3.66
C LYS A 87 1.92 -17.15 3.67
N ASN A 88 2.64 -17.00 2.56
CA ASN A 88 4.00 -17.49 2.36
C ASN A 88 5.05 -16.37 2.44
N ILE A 89 4.64 -15.12 2.74
CA ILE A 89 5.59 -14.01 2.91
C ILE A 89 6.45 -14.31 4.14
N ALA A 90 7.76 -14.42 3.94
CA ALA A 90 8.72 -14.78 4.99
C ALA A 90 8.98 -13.67 6.01
N TYR A 91 8.56 -12.44 5.69
CA TYR A 91 8.78 -11.24 6.49
C TYR A 91 7.53 -10.86 7.27
N PRO A 92 7.66 -10.28 8.48
CA PRO A 92 6.52 -9.77 9.23
C PRO A 92 5.84 -8.60 8.51
N GLN A 93 4.52 -8.48 8.69
CA GLN A 93 3.78 -7.29 8.26
C GLN A 93 4.03 -6.17 9.26
N PHE A 94 4.61 -5.06 8.80
CA PHE A 94 4.81 -3.87 9.62
C PHE A 94 3.51 -3.08 9.77
N LYS A 95 3.44 -2.26 10.82
CA LYS A 95 2.34 -1.34 11.10
C LYS A 95 2.86 0.09 11.04
N VAL A 96 2.02 1.02 10.58
CA VAL A 96 2.34 2.44 10.65
C VAL A 96 2.39 2.83 12.14
N GLU A 97 3.51 3.42 12.56
CA GLU A 97 3.62 3.97 13.91
C GLU A 97 2.63 5.13 14.05
N LYS A 98 1.63 4.96 14.94
CA LYS A 98 0.73 6.05 15.29
C LYS A 98 1.54 7.06 16.09
N THR A 99 1.79 8.23 15.52
CA THR A 99 2.25 9.37 16.30
C THR A 99 1.18 9.64 17.37
N LYS A 100 1.57 9.65 18.65
CA LYS A 100 0.66 10.07 19.71
C LYS A 100 0.29 11.52 19.42
N GLU A 101 -0.97 11.77 19.12
CA GLU A 101 -1.53 13.12 19.17
C GLU A 101 -1.57 13.50 20.66
N ASP A 102 -0.80 14.54 21.03
CA ASP A 102 -0.90 15.24 22.32
C ASP A 102 -2.13 16.16 22.33
#